data_AF-A0A7Y5FB93-F1
#
_entry.id   AF-A0A7Y5FB93-F1
#
_cell.length_a   1.000
_cell.length_b   1.000
_cell.length_c   1.000
_cell.angle_alpha   90.00
_cell.angle_beta   90.00
_cell.angle_gamma   90.00
#
_symmetry.space_group_name_H-M   'P 1'
#
loop_
_entity.id
_entity.type
_entity.pdbx_description
1 polymer ?
#
loop_
_entity_poly.entity_id
_entity_poly.type
_entity_poly.pdbx_seq_one_letter_code
_entity_poly.pdbx_strand_id
1 'polypeptide(L)' 'MTEESLGAIAGSIVLATFAGVYVYSIVWAYGDAERRGKSGCLVALLVFLVSWPLGLILWIVFRPEPR' A
#
# COMPACT_ATOMS: atom_id res chain seq x y z
N MET A 1 -1.62 -34.23 -4.75
CA MET A 1 -1.36 -32.83 -5.15
C MET A 1 -0.10 -32.86 -5.99
N THR A 2 -0.16 -32.48 -7.27
CA THR A 2 0.99 -32.48 -8.18
C THR A 2 1.89 -31.27 -7.89
N GLU A 3 3.17 -31.32 -8.24
CA GLU A 3 4.12 -30.20 -8.04
C GLU A 3 3.64 -28.91 -8.74
N GLU A 4 2.97 -29.05 -9.88
CA GLU A 4 2.33 -27.95 -10.60
C GLU A 4 1.23 -27.25 -9.77
N SER A 5 0.38 -28.04 -9.11
CA SER A 5 -0.70 -27.49 -8.27
C SER A 5 -0.16 -26.79 -7.01
N LEU A 6 0.96 -27.25 -6.44
CA LEU A 6 1.64 -26.57 -5.33
C LEU A 6 2.21 -25.21 -5.76
N GLY A 7 2.86 -25.16 -6.92
CA GLY A 7 3.40 -23.92 -7.48
C GLY A 7 2.32 -22.88 -7.74
N ALA A 8 1.18 -23.30 -8.30
CA ALA A 8 0.04 -22.40 -8.56
C ALA A 8 -0.56 -21.82 -7.27
N ILE A 9 -0.71 -22.64 -6.23
CA ILE A 9 -1.24 -22.20 -4.93
C ILE A 9 -0.27 -21.21 -4.26
N ALA A 10 1.02 -21.54 -4.22
CA ALA A 10 2.04 -20.67 -3.66
C ALA A 10 2.09 -19.31 -4.39
N GLY A 11 2.08 -19.32 -5.72
CA GLY A 11 2.03 -18.09 -6.52
C GLY A 11 0.79 -17.25 -6.26
N SER A 12 -0.38 -17.90 -6.12
CA SER A 12 -1.64 -17.21 -5.81
C SER A 12 -1.63 -16.57 -4.43
N ILE A 13 -1.07 -17.24 -3.42
CA ILE A 13 -0.92 -16.69 -2.06
C ILE A 13 -0.01 -15.47 -2.09
N VAL A 14 1.15 -15.56 -2.75
CA VAL A 14 2.09 -14.43 -2.87
C VAL A 14 1.40 -13.25 -3.54
N LEU A 15 0.72 -13.47 -4.66
CA LEU A 15 -0.01 -12.41 -5.38
C LEU A 15 -1.08 -11.77 -4.49
N ALA A 16 -1.89 -12.58 -3.80
CA ALA A 16 -2.94 -12.10 -2.90
C ALA A 16 -2.35 -11.29 -1.74
N THR A 17 -1.23 -11.73 -1.16
CA THR A 17 -0.52 -10.99 -0.12
C THR A 17 -0.02 -9.64 -0.63
N PHE A 18 0.66 -9.60 -1.78
CA PHE A 18 1.14 -8.36 -2.37
C PHE A 18 0.00 -7.39 -2.69
N ALA A 19 -1.09 -7.87 -3.29
CA ALA A 19 -2.28 -7.07 -3.55
C ALA A 19 -2.93 -6.55 -2.26
N GLY A 20 -3.03 -7.39 -1.22
CA GLY A 20 -3.55 -7.00 0.08
C GLY A 20 -2.72 -5.90 0.75
N VAL A 21 -1.39 -6.05 0.76
CA VAL A 21 -0.47 -5.03 1.30
C VAL A 21 -0.55 -3.73 0.50
N TYR A 22 -0.64 -3.82 -0.83
CA TYR A 22 -0.80 -2.65 -1.70
C TYR A 22 -2.06 -1.85 -1.36
N VAL A 23 -3.22 -2.51 -1.30
CA VAL A 23 -4.50 -1.86 -0.96
C VAL A 23 -4.47 -1.31 0.47
N TYR A 24 -3.98 -2.11 1.43
CA TYR A 24 -3.84 -1.67 2.82
C TYR A 24 -2.97 -0.41 2.92
N SER A 25 -1.86 -0.35 2.20
CA SER A 25 -0.95 0.80 2.19
C SER A 25 -1.63 2.09 1.74
N ILE A 26 -2.47 2.02 0.71
CA ILE A 26 -3.21 3.17 0.18
C ILE A 26 -4.24 3.66 1.20
N VAL A 27 -5.04 2.75 1.76
CA VAL A 27 -6.07 3.08 2.76
C VAL A 27 -5.43 3.63 4.05
N TRP A 28 -4.31 3.04 4.46
CA TRP A 28 -3.56 3.52 5.61
C TRP A 28 -3.02 4.93 5.39
N ALA A 29 -2.41 5.20 4.23
CA ALA A 29 -1.84 6.50 3.89
C ALA A 29 -2.93 7.59 3.80
N TYR A 30 -4.10 7.25 3.25
CA TYR A 30 -5.29 8.11 3.29
C TYR A 30 -5.62 8.54 4.73
N GLY A 31 -5.82 7.56 5.61
CA GLY A 31 -6.21 7.83 7.00
C GLY A 31 -5.11 8.54 7.79
N ASP A 32 -3.84 8.23 7.53
CA ASP A 32 -2.69 8.89 8.17
C ASP A 32 -2.58 10.36 7.76
N ALA A 33 -2.85 10.68 6.51
CA ALA A 33 -2.90 12.05 6.02
C ALA A 33 -4.05 12.85 6.63
N GLU A 34 -5.26 12.29 6.68
CA GLU A 34 -6.43 12.94 7.30
C GLU A 34 -6.19 13.23 8.79
N ARG A 35 -5.62 12.27 9.54
CA ARG A 35 -5.25 12.48 10.96
C ARG A 35 -4.21 13.59 11.17
N ARG A 36 -3.37 13.84 10.17
CA ARG A 36 -2.37 14.93 10.17
C ARG A 36 -2.91 16.22 9.56
N GLY A 37 -4.20 16.26 9.20
CA GLY A 37 -4.85 17.42 8.60
C GLY A 37 -4.31 17.79 7.22
N LYS A 38 -3.83 16.78 6.48
CA LYS A 38 -3.48 16.85 5.06
C LYS A 38 -4.58 16.11 4.27
N SER A 39 -4.71 16.40 2.98
CA SER A 39 -5.69 15.72 2.13
C SER A 39 -5.33 14.24 1.98
N GLY A 40 -6.17 13.36 2.50
CA GLY A 40 -6.04 11.91 2.36
C GLY A 40 -6.14 11.46 0.93
N CYS A 41 -7.02 12.07 0.13
CA CYS A 41 -7.18 11.72 -1.29
C CYS A 41 -5.89 11.99 -2.09
N LEU A 42 -5.24 13.14 -1.89
CA LEU A 42 -3.99 13.45 -2.58
C LEU A 42 -2.87 12.47 -2.20
N VAL A 43 -2.77 12.11 -0.92
CA VAL A 43 -1.75 11.16 -0.45
C VAL A 43 -2.06 9.74 -0.93
N ALA A 44 -3.33 9.31 -0.93
CA ALA A 44 -3.73 8.03 -1.48
C ALA A 44 -3.39 7.92 -2.98
N LEU A 45 -3.66 8.98 -3.75
CA LEU A 45 -3.28 9.06 -5.17
C LEU A 45 -1.77 9.05 -5.35
N LEU A 46 -1.00 9.71 -4.48
CA LEU A 46 0.46 9.64 -4.48
C LEU A 46 0.94 8.20 -4.27
N VAL A 47 0.36 7.45 -3.32
CA VAL A 47 0.75 6.05 -3.07
C VAL A 47 0.30 5.12 -4.20
N PHE A 48 -0.87 5.37 -4.80
CA PHE A 48 -1.43 4.57 -5.89
C PHE A 48 -0.72 4.80 -7.24
N LEU A 49 -0.58 6.06 -7.68
CA LEU A 49 -0.02 6.47 -8.99
C LEU A 49 1.49 6.69 -8.97
N VAL A 50 2.04 7.05 -7.79
CA VAL A 50 3.46 7.30 -7.49
C VAL A 50 4.43 6.24 -8.03
N SER A 51 3.90 5.00 -8.12
CA SER A 51 4.54 3.71 -7.85
C SER A 51 4.61 3.35 -6.37
N TRP A 52 3.96 2.23 -6.01
CA TRP A 52 4.22 1.55 -4.74
C TRP A 52 5.50 0.70 -4.92
N PRO A 53 6.43 0.67 -3.96
CA PRO A 53 6.34 1.26 -2.62
C PRO A 53 6.86 2.70 -2.50
N LEU A 54 7.39 3.30 -3.58
CA LEU A 54 8.04 4.62 -3.54
C LEU A 54 7.13 5.75 -3.04
N GLY A 55 5.88 5.83 -3.50
CA GLY A 55 4.90 6.83 -3.03
C GLY A 55 4.60 6.70 -1.53
N LEU A 56 4.56 5.47 -1.01
CA LEU A 56 4.40 5.22 0.44
C LEU A 56 5.63 5.67 1.22
N ILE A 57 6.83 5.38 0.73
CA ILE A 57 8.09 5.80 1.34
C ILE A 57 8.17 7.34 1.39
N LEU A 58 7.85 8.01 0.29
CA LEU A 58 7.81 9.47 0.23
C LEU A 58 6.85 10.05 1.27
N TRP A 59 5.65 9.48 1.41
CA TRP A 59 4.72 9.90 2.45
C TRP A 59 5.30 9.70 3.86
N ILE A 60 5.91 8.55 4.16
CA ILE A 60 6.48 8.27 5.48
C ILE A 60 7.62 9.23 5.82
N VAL A 61 8.47 9.59 4.84
CA VAL A 61 9.63 10.48 5.04
C VAL A 61 9.19 11.93 5.21
N PHE A 62 8.21 12.40 4.45
CA PHE A 62 7.82 13.82 4.42
C PHE A 62 6.52 14.14 5.17
N ARG A 63 5.85 13.15 5.77
CA ARG A 63 4.61 13.41 6.53
C ARG A 63 4.88 14.38 7.69
N PRO A 64 3.99 15.35 7.92
CA PRO A 64 4.13 16.30 9.04
C PRO A 64 3.91 15.59 10.38
N GLU A 65 4.29 16.23 11.47
CA GLU A 65 3.95 15.75 12.82
C GLU A 65 2.43 15.64 13.01
N PRO A 66 1.95 14.69 13.84
CA PRO A 66 0.55 14.65 14.23
C PRO A 66 0.12 15.99 14.83
N ARG A 67 -1.10 16.44 14.50
CA ARG A 67 -1.72 17.58 15.18
C ARG A 67 -2.22 17.18 16.56
#